data_AF-A0A357D292-F1
#
_entry.id   AF-A0A357D292-F1
#
_cell.length_a   1.000
_cell.length_b   1.000
_cell.length_c   1.000
_cell.angle_alpha   90.00
_cell.angle_beta   90.00
_cell.angle_gamma   90.00
#
_symmetry.space_group_name_H-M   'P 1'
#
loop_
_entity.id
_entity.type
_entity.pdbx_description
1 polymer ?
#
loop_
_entity_poly.entity_id
_entity_poly.type
_entity_poly.pdbx_seq_one_letter_code
_entity_poly.pdbx_strand_id
1 'polypeptide(L)' 'MKKIFAYPRALSPKRTHYCPGCTHGVIHKLVAESMVELGILGDAIGVAPVGCSGFAFNYFNCDM' A
#
# COMPACT_ATOMS: atom_id res chain seq x y z
N MET A 1 5.99 -18.60 18.19
CA MET A 1 4.98 -17.53 18.06
C MET A 1 4.63 -17.37 16.58
N LYS A 2 3.35 -17.47 16.20
CA LYS A 2 2.91 -17.31 14.80
C LYS A 2 3.03 -15.83 14.41
N LYS A 3 3.65 -15.53 13.27
CA LYS A 3 3.73 -14.16 12.73
C LYS A 3 2.33 -13.74 12.27
N ILE A 4 1.71 -12.81 12.98
CA ILE A 4 0.36 -12.30 12.67
C ILE A 4 0.36 -11.08 11.75
N PHE A 5 1.50 -10.39 11.64
CA PHE A 5 1.66 -9.21 10.79
C PHE A 5 3.04 -9.22 10.14
N ALA A 6 3.09 -8.81 8.87
CA ALA A 6 4.31 -8.57 8.11
C ALA A 6 4.11 -7.31 7.28
N TYR A 7 5.21 -6.64 6.89
CA TYR A 7 5.10 -5.55 5.94
C TYR A 7 4.46 -6.08 4.63
N PRO A 8 3.38 -5.45 4.11
CA PRO A 8 2.62 -6.00 3.00
C PRO A 8 3.47 -6.08 1.73
N ARG A 9 3.44 -7.22 1.03
CA ARG A 9 4.17 -7.41 -0.24
C ARG A 9 3.70 -6.48 -1.35
N ALA A 10 2.46 -6.01 -1.26
CA ALA A 10 1.90 -5.04 -2.19
C ALA A 10 2.42 -3.60 -1.95
N LEU A 11 3.28 -3.36 -0.94
CA LEU A 11 3.97 -2.08 -0.74
C LEU A 11 5.49 -2.24 -0.89
N SER A 12 6.12 -1.23 -1.47
CA SER A 12 7.57 -1.07 -1.53
C SER A 12 8.11 -0.64 -0.16
N PRO A 13 9.35 -1.01 0.20
CA PRO A 13 9.95 -0.63 1.47
C PRO A 13 10.36 0.86 1.55
N LYS A 14 9.89 1.71 0.63
CA LYS A 14 10.21 3.14 0.61
C LYS A 14 9.61 3.84 1.82
N ARG A 15 10.32 4.86 2.31
CA ARG A 15 9.77 5.75 3.34
C ARG A 15 8.58 6.52 2.76
N THR A 16 7.53 6.66 3.56
CA THR A 16 6.34 7.40 3.17
C THR A 16 6.54 8.90 3.44
N HIS A 17 5.88 9.72 2.62
CA HIS A 17 5.82 11.18 2.75
C HIS A 17 4.64 11.64 3.62
N TYR A 18 3.88 10.69 4.18
CA TYR A 18 2.70 11.00 5.00
C TYR A 18 3.11 11.54 6.37
N CYS A 19 2.36 12.53 6.86
CA CYS A 19 2.57 13.08 8.18
C CYS A 19 2.41 11.99 9.26
N PRO A 20 3.14 12.10 10.40
CA PRO A 20 2.89 11.25 11.56
C PRO A 20 1.43 11.33 12.00
N GLY A 21 0.78 10.18 12.18
CA GLY A 21 -0.64 10.09 12.56
C GLY A 21 -1.63 10.23 11.40
N CYS A 22 -1.17 10.47 10.17
CA CYS A 22 -2.06 10.53 9.01
C CYS A 22 -2.61 9.15 8.62
N THR A 23 -3.91 9.08 8.33
CA THR A 23 -4.60 7.83 7.98
C THR A 23 -4.22 7.28 6.61
N HIS A 24 -3.67 8.09 5.70
CA HIS A 24 -3.24 7.61 4.37
C HIS A 24 -2.25 6.44 4.47
N GLY A 25 -1.27 6.51 5.38
CA GLY A 25 -0.30 5.42 5.58
C GLY A 25 -0.94 4.14 6.13
N VAL A 26 -1.99 4.26 6.94
CA VAL A 26 -2.76 3.11 7.46
C VAL A 26 -3.62 2.51 6.35
N ILE A 27 -4.35 3.35 5.61
CA ILE A 27 -5.20 2.95 4.48
C ILE A 27 -4.38 2.21 3.42
N HIS A 28 -3.20 2.71 3.06
CA HIS A 28 -2.33 2.03 2.10
C HIS A 28 -1.92 0.63 2.57
N LYS A 29 -1.62 0.45 3.86
CA LYS A 29 -1.29 -0.87 4.42
C LYS A 29 -2.48 -1.82 4.36
N LEU A 30 -3.66 -1.36 4.76
CA LEU A 30 -4.89 -2.16 4.74
C LEU A 30 -5.23 -2.61 3.30
N VAL A 31 -5.21 -1.68 2.34
CA VAL A 31 -5.45 -2.00 0.93
C VAL A 31 -4.42 -3.01 0.43
N ALA A 32 -3.14 -2.81 0.75
CA ALA A 32 -2.07 -3.71 0.35
C ALA A 32 -2.19 -5.13 0.96
N GLU A 33 -2.64 -5.25 2.21
CA GLU A 33 -2.94 -6.55 2.83
C GLU A 33 -4.10 -7.23 2.11
N SER A 34 -5.20 -6.51 1.87
CA SER A 34 -6.35 -7.04 1.14
C SER A 34 -5.98 -7.49 -0.28
N MET A 35 -5.13 -6.76 -0.99
CA MET A 35 -4.65 -7.17 -2.31
C MET A 35 -3.88 -8.49 -2.28
N VAL A 36 -3.06 -8.70 -1.24
CA VAL A 36 -2.31 -9.96 -1.06
C VAL A 36 -3.24 -11.10 -0.68
N GLU A 37 -4.22 -10.87 0.19
CA GLU A 37 -5.21 -11.86 0.62
C GLU A 37 -6.13 -12.30 -0.54
N LEU A 38 -6.53 -11.35 -1.39
CA LEU A 38 -7.34 -11.60 -2.58
C LEU A 38 -6.54 -12.21 -3.73
N GLY A 39 -5.21 -12.23 -3.65
CA GLY A 39 -4.35 -12.79 -4.71
C GLY A 39 -4.25 -11.95 -5.98
N ILE A 40 -4.56 -10.64 -5.91
CA ILE A 40 -4.69 -9.76 -7.09
C ILE A 40 -3.46 -8.89 -7.38
N LEU A 41 -2.37 -9.01 -6.61
CA LEU A 41 -1.21 -8.13 -6.74
C LEU A 41 -0.59 -8.09 -8.15
N GLY A 42 -0.59 -9.21 -8.87
CA GLY A 42 -0.03 -9.31 -10.24
C GLY A 42 -1.03 -9.01 -11.36
N ASP A 43 -2.29 -8.69 -11.02
CA ASP A 43 -3.40 -8.50 -11.98
C ASP A 43 -4.21 -7.24 -11.64
N ALA A 44 -3.59 -6.30 -10.92
CA ALA A 44 -4.21 -5.05 -10.51
C ALA A 44 -3.48 -3.86 -11.12
N ILE A 45 -4.26 -2.89 -11.60
CA ILE A 45 -3.78 -1.56 -12.00
C ILE A 45 -4.30 -0.56 -10.98
N GLY A 46 -3.38 0.15 -10.32
CA GLY A 46 -3.71 1.24 -9.42
C GLY A 46 -3.99 2.53 -10.18
N VAL A 47 -4.84 3.38 -9.61
CA VAL A 47 -5.11 4.73 -10.12
C VAL A 47 -5.03 5.67 -8.93
N ALA A 48 -4.01 6.52 -8.89
CA ALA A 48 -3.87 7.46 -7.77
C ALA A 48 -4.58 8.79 -8.05
N PRO A 49 -5.26 9.37 -7.05
CA PRO A 49 -5.91 10.68 -7.18
C PRO A 49 -4.91 11.84 -7.07
N VAL A 50 -5.39 13.06 -7.32
CA VAL A 50 -4.65 14.29 -7.01
C VAL A 50 -4.72 14.58 -5.51
N GLY A 51 -3.57 14.88 -4.89
CA GLY A 51 -3.46 15.21 -3.46
C GLY A 51 -2.42 14.34 -2.74
N CYS A 52 -2.43 14.35 -1.40
CA CYS A 52 -1.48 13.55 -0.60
C CYS A 52 -1.55 12.06 -0.94
N SER A 53 -2.76 11.52 -1.15
CA SER A 53 -2.98 10.13 -1.59
C SER A 53 -2.35 9.80 -2.94
N GLY A 54 -2.06 10.80 -3.78
CA GLY A 54 -1.34 10.65 -5.04
C GLY A 54 0.07 10.07 -4.86
N PHE A 55 0.65 10.14 -3.66
CA PHE A 55 1.93 9.47 -3.40
C PHE A 55 1.85 7.93 -3.49
N ALA A 56 0.66 7.33 -3.61
CA ALA A 56 0.48 5.90 -3.86
C ALA A 56 1.31 5.35 -5.03
N PHE A 57 1.49 6.13 -6.10
CA PHE A 57 2.35 5.78 -7.24
C PHE A 57 3.75 5.34 -6.83
N ASN A 58 4.27 5.86 -5.72
CA ASN A 58 5.62 5.53 -5.26
C ASN A 58 5.68 4.26 -4.41
N TYR A 59 4.54 3.82 -3.85
CA TYR A 59 4.52 2.84 -2.77
C TYR A 59 3.95 1.50 -3.18
N PHE A 60 2.92 1.42 -4.03
CA PHE A 60 2.33 0.13 -4.37
C PHE A 60 3.21 -0.65 -5.35
N ASN A 61 3.31 -1.96 -5.14
CA ASN A 61 4.05 -2.90 -6.00
C ASN A 61 3.13 -3.56 -7.05
N CYS A 62 2.18 -2.80 -7.59
CA CYS A 62 1.41 -3.16 -8.77
C CYS A 62 1.71 -2.14 -9.87
N ASP A 63 1.17 -2.33 -11.07
CA ASP A 63 1.19 -1.27 -12.08
C ASP A 63 0.35 -0.11 -11.54
N MET A 64 0.95 1.09 -11.50
CA MET A 64 0.38 2.29 -10.89
C MET A 64 0.28 3.40 -11.91
#